data_AF-A0A0M3IJ72-F1
#
_entry.id   AF-A0A0M3IJ72-F1
#
_cell.length_a   1.000
_cell.length_b   1.000
_cell.length_c   1.000
_cell.angle_alpha   90.00
_cell.angle_beta   90.00
_cell.angle_gamma   90.00
#
_symmetry.space_group_name_H-M   'P 1'
#
loop_
_entity.id
_entity.type
_entity.pdbx_description
1 polymer ?
#
loop_
_entity_poly.entity_id
_entity_poly.type
_entity_poly.pdbx_seq_one_letter_code
_entity_poly.pdbx_strand_id
1 'polypeptide(L)'
;MTIPLDLPGLYTNVSSYSCFSTYLFFNLTKIFRLNHDENREPKVLSEAYCLCRKSRGSSGALCMPIKRDIAVMKRILCDPTTGRYEYVRSLHTITVGCHSVLPRTQRARPLNKFYRSAFTIEI
;
A
#
# COMPACT_ATOMS: atom_id res chain seq x y z
N MET A 1 -29.83 16.63 -19.95
CA MET A 1 -28.80 17.27 -19.11
C MET A 1 -27.71 16.24 -18.88
N THR A 2 -26.67 16.33 -19.68
CA THR A 2 -25.47 15.49 -19.67
C THR A 2 -24.43 16.13 -18.77
N ILE A 3 -23.98 15.42 -17.74
CA ILE A 3 -22.86 15.81 -16.89
C ILE A 3 -21.59 15.21 -17.49
N PRO A 4 -20.51 15.97 -17.69
CA PRO A 4 -19.33 15.52 -18.42
C PRO A 4 -18.51 14.52 -17.60
N LEU A 5 -18.04 13.48 -18.28
CA LEU A 5 -16.98 12.57 -17.85
C LEU A 5 -15.63 13.23 -18.14
N ASP A 6 -15.09 13.97 -17.18
CA ASP A 6 -13.69 14.38 -17.18
C ASP A 6 -13.19 14.49 -15.74
N LEU A 7 -12.59 13.41 -15.23
CA LEU A 7 -11.69 13.47 -14.09
C LEU A 7 -10.35 12.91 -14.55
N PRO A 8 -9.37 13.78 -14.87
CA PRO A 8 -8.05 13.37 -15.29
C PRO A 8 -7.34 12.67 -14.13
N GLY A 9 -6.62 11.61 -14.48
CA GLY A 9 -5.72 10.90 -13.59
C GLY A 9 -4.76 11.88 -12.90
N LEU A 10 -4.95 12.03 -11.60
CA LEU A 10 -4.06 12.75 -10.71
C LEU A 10 -4.04 12.00 -9.39
N TYR A 11 -3.05 11.14 -9.24
CA TYR A 11 -2.20 11.19 -8.04
C TYR A 11 -0.79 10.74 -8.44
N THR A 12 -0.09 11.73 -9.01
CA THR A 12 1.32 12.05 -8.78
C THR A 12 2.33 10.90 -8.81
N ASN A 13 3.13 10.91 -9.87
CA ASN A 13 4.57 10.62 -9.86
C ASN A 13 5.17 10.65 -8.45
N VAL A 14 5.40 9.47 -7.89
CA VAL A 14 6.29 9.31 -6.74
C VAL A 14 7.69 9.07 -7.30
N SER A 15 8.20 10.08 -8.00
CA SER A 15 9.59 10.13 -8.47
C SER A 15 10.42 10.88 -7.44
N SER A 16 10.64 10.25 -6.28
CA SER A 16 11.57 10.74 -5.24
C SER A 16 11.84 9.78 -4.07
N TYR A 17 11.52 8.49 -4.17
CA TYR A 17 12.08 7.48 -3.27
C TYR A 17 13.29 6.81 -3.92
N SER A 18 14.32 7.61 -4.18
CA SER A 18 15.64 7.12 -4.55
C SER A 18 16.16 6.19 -3.45
N CYS A 19 16.38 4.92 -3.82
CA CYS A 19 16.95 3.84 -3.01
C CYS A 19 16.01 3.04 -2.07
N PHE A 20 14.73 2.87 -2.42
CA PHE A 20 13.99 1.70 -1.91
C PHE A 20 14.38 0.46 -2.71
N SER A 21 15.55 -0.07 -2.35
CA SER A 21 16.10 -1.34 -2.79
C SER A 21 15.00 -2.38 -3.03
N THR A 22 14.86 -2.82 -4.27
CA THR A 22 13.98 -3.90 -4.71
C THR A 22 14.17 -5.19 -3.87
N TYR A 23 15.29 -5.33 -3.16
CA TYR A 23 15.59 -6.43 -2.23
C TYR A 23 14.84 -6.39 -0.89
N LEU A 24 14.27 -5.25 -0.49
CA LEU A 24 13.60 -5.10 0.82
C LEU A 24 12.17 -5.65 0.84
N PHE A 25 11.54 -5.82 -0.33
CA PHE A 25 10.21 -6.42 -0.46
C PHE A 25 10.23 -7.96 -0.49
N PHE A 26 11.33 -8.57 -0.97
CA PHE A 26 11.47 -10.04 -1.04
C PHE A 26 11.64 -10.73 0.32
N ASN A 27 12.00 -10.00 1.36
CA ASN A 27 12.28 -10.56 2.69
C ASN A 27 11.06 -10.61 3.63
N LEU A 28 9.86 -10.39 3.10
CA LEU A 28 8.63 -10.31 3.88
C LEU A 28 7.66 -11.40 3.43
N THR A 29 7.45 -12.38 4.31
CA THR A 29 6.41 -13.39 4.12
C THR A 29 5.04 -12.77 4.29
N LYS A 30 4.28 -12.76 3.19
CA LYS A 30 2.87 -12.38 3.17
C LYS A 30 2.04 -13.45 2.49
N ILE A 31 0.78 -13.54 2.89
CA ILE A 31 -0.25 -14.32 2.20
C ILE A 31 -1.39 -13.38 1.83
N PHE A 32 -2.00 -13.59 0.67
CA PHE A 32 -3.22 -12.86 0.29
C PHE A 32 -4.45 -13.65 0.74
N ARG A 33 -5.38 -12.96 1.38
CA ARG A 33 -6.71 -13.47 1.71
C ARG A 33 -7.74 -12.70 0.90
N LEU A 34 -8.72 -13.42 0.38
CA LEU A 34 -9.84 -12.83 -0.34
C LEU A 34 -10.98 -12.59 0.65
N ASN A 35 -11.45 -11.35 0.70
CA ASN A 35 -12.58 -10.89 1.50
C ASN A 35 -13.78 -10.73 0.55
N HIS A 36 -14.76 -11.63 0.67
CA HIS A 36 -15.97 -11.63 -0.12
C HIS A 36 -17.13 -11.02 0.67
N ASP A 37 -17.79 -10.01 0.11
CA ASP A 37 -18.97 -9.35 0.66
C ASP A 37 -19.98 -9.10 -0.47
N GLU A 38 -21.19 -9.64 -0.34
CA GLU A 38 -22.24 -9.49 -1.36
C GLU A 38 -22.86 -8.10 -1.39
N ASN A 39 -22.76 -7.33 -0.30
CA ASN A 39 -23.35 -6.00 -0.17
C ASN A 39 -22.34 -4.89 -0.50
N ARG A 40 -21.18 -5.24 -1.05
CA ARG A 40 -20.13 -4.31 -1.42
C ARG A 40 -19.75 -4.46 -2.88
N GLU A 41 -19.45 -3.34 -3.51
CA GLU A 41 -18.80 -3.30 -4.82
C GLU A 41 -17.43 -2.62 -4.67
N PRO A 42 -16.33 -3.27 -5.08
CA PRO A 42 -16.25 -4.63 -5.61
C PRO A 42 -16.55 -5.71 -4.54
N LYS A 43 -17.16 -6.82 -4.98
CA LYS A 43 -17.59 -7.94 -4.12
C LYS A 43 -16.42 -8.66 -3.46
N VAL A 44 -15.28 -8.72 -4.15
CA VAL A 44 -14.06 -9.37 -3.67
C VAL A 44 -12.98 -8.31 -3.49
N LEU A 45 -12.39 -8.29 -2.29
CA LEU A 45 -11.18 -7.54 -2.00
C LEU A 45 -10.05 -8.50 -1.68
N SER A 46 -8.84 -8.19 -2.14
CA SER A 46 -7.63 -8.94 -1.77
C SER A 46 -6.87 -8.18 -0.69
N GLU A 47 -6.67 -8.84 0.45
CA GLU A 47 -5.96 -8.27 1.60
C GLU A 47 -4.68 -9.08 1.85
N ALA A 48 -3.56 -8.38 1.98
CA ALA A 48 -2.31 -8.98 2.37
C ALA A 48 -2.21 -9.12 3.90
N TYR A 49 -1.83 -10.30 4.37
CA TYR A 49 -1.56 -10.58 5.77
C TYR A 49 -0.07 -10.87 5.99
N CYS A 50 0.54 -10.16 6.92
CA CYS A 50 1.95 -10.31 7.26
C CYS A 50 2.14 -11.49 8.22
N LEU A 51 2.91 -12.50 7.82
CA LEU A 51 3.21 -13.67 8.66
C LEU A 51 4.42 -13.44 9.57
N CYS A 52 5.13 -12.32 9.37
CA CYS A 52 6.30 -11.96 10.14
C CYS A 52 6.00 -10.90 11.19
N ARG A 53 6.69 -10.99 12.33
CA ARG A 53 6.82 -9.87 13.29
C ARG A 53 8.13 -9.10 13.08
N LYS A 54 9.21 -9.80 12.71
CA LYS A 54 10.52 -9.23 12.38
C LYS A 54 10.85 -9.50 10.92
N SER A 55 11.55 -8.58 10.28
CA SER A 55 12.04 -8.81 8.91
C SER A 55 13.14 -9.87 8.91
N ARG A 56 13.21 -10.70 7.87
CA ARG A 56 14.24 -11.77 7.78
C ARG A 56 15.66 -11.24 7.52
N GLY A 57 15.79 -10.05 6.92
CA GLY A 57 17.08 -9.47 6.51
C GLY A 57 17.72 -8.51 7.51
N SER A 58 17.06 -8.18 8.62
CA SER A 58 17.62 -7.24 9.62
C SER A 58 17.07 -7.53 11.01
N SER A 59 17.97 -7.82 11.96
CA SER A 59 17.66 -8.21 13.33
C SER A 59 16.89 -7.14 14.13
N GLY A 60 17.04 -5.88 13.75
CA GLY A 60 16.38 -4.73 14.38
C GLY A 60 15.13 -4.23 13.66
N ALA A 61 14.77 -4.79 12.50
CA ALA A 61 13.65 -4.27 11.70
C ALA A 61 12.36 -5.09 11.88
N LEU A 62 11.24 -4.38 12.00
CA LEU A 62 9.92 -4.92 12.21
C LEU A 62 9.17 -5.08 10.89
N CYS A 63 8.39 -6.15 10.79
CA CYS A 63 7.49 -6.40 9.68
C CYS A 63 6.15 -5.74 9.99
N MET A 64 5.76 -4.72 9.22
CA MET A 64 4.56 -3.92 9.46
C MET A 64 3.64 -3.92 8.22
N PRO A 65 2.31 -3.95 8.41
CA PRO A 65 1.34 -3.93 7.32
C PRO A 65 1.22 -2.53 6.70
N ILE A 66 1.10 -2.48 5.37
CA ILE A 66 0.85 -1.28 4.60
C ILE A 66 -0.66 -1.13 4.42
N LYS A 67 -1.26 -0.19 5.16
CA LYS A 67 -2.69 0.11 5.08
C LYS A 67 -2.96 1.18 4.02
N ARG A 68 -4.03 1.03 3.26
CA ARG A 68 -4.53 1.99 2.27
C ARG A 68 -6.04 2.06 2.34
N ASP A 69 -6.57 3.26 2.21
CA ASP A 69 -8.01 3.48 2.12
C ASP A 69 -8.44 3.40 0.66
N ILE A 70 -9.42 2.56 0.38
CA ILE A 70 -10.02 2.41 -0.93
C ILE A 70 -11.48 2.85 -0.89
N ALA A 71 -11.97 3.45 -1.97
CA ALA A 71 -13.38 3.75 -2.10
C ALA A 71 -14.14 2.48 -2.51
N VAL A 72 -15.20 2.15 -1.76
CA VAL A 72 -16.09 1.03 -2.04
C VAL A 72 -17.53 1.53 -2.05
N MET A 73 -18.38 0.92 -2.86
CA MET A 73 -19.82 1.20 -2.86
C MET A 73 -20.51 0.16 -2.00
N LYS A 74 -21.26 0.60 -0.98
CA LYS A 74 -22.02 -0.29 -0.11
C LYS A 74 -23.50 -0.23 -0.48
N ARG A 75 -24.09 -1.39 -0.71
CA ARG A 75 -25.52 -1.55 -0.96
C ARG A 75 -26.26 -1.47 0.38
N ILE A 76 -27.12 -0.48 0.52
CA ILE A 76 -28.01 -0.30 1.68
C ILE A 76 -29.46 -0.44 1.23
N LEU A 77 -30.29 -1.06 2.06
CA LEU A 77 -31.73 -1.14 1.83
C LEU A 77 -32.35 0.16 2.33
N CYS A 78 -32.96 0.94 1.44
CA CYS A 78 -33.57 2.21 1.80
C CYS A 78 -35.04 2.08 2.18
N ASP A 79 -35.77 1.17 1.54
CA ASP A 79 -37.18 0.92 1.84
C ASP A 79 -37.48 -0.59 1.87
N PRO A 80 -37.84 -1.15 3.05
CA PRO A 80 -38.14 -2.57 3.19
C PRO A 80 -39.45 -2.99 2.52
N THR A 81 -40.34 -2.06 2.19
CA THR A 81 -41.64 -2.37 1.57
C THR A 81 -41.56 -2.50 0.05
N THR A 82 -40.74 -1.68 -0.60
CA THR A 82 -40.54 -1.69 -2.05
C THR A 82 -39.30 -2.45 -2.49
N GLY A 83 -38.43 -2.86 -1.55
CA GLY A 83 -37.19 -3.59 -1.84
C GLY A 83 -36.14 -2.76 -2.58
N ARG A 84 -36.23 -1.42 -2.48
CA ARG A 84 -35.32 -0.51 -3.16
C ARG A 84 -33.97 -0.43 -2.45
N TYR A 85 -32.90 -0.64 -3.21
CA TYR A 85 -31.53 -0.52 -2.74
C TYR A 85 -30.89 0.77 -3.25
N GLU A 86 -30.06 1.38 -2.41
CA GLU A 86 -29.18 2.48 -2.79
C GLU A 86 -27.72 2.11 -2.55
N TYR A 87 -26.85 2.71 -3.33
CA TYR A 87 -25.41 2.52 -3.23
C TYR A 87 -24.77 3.76 -2.64
N VAL A 88 -24.13 3.61 -1.48
CA VAL A 88 -23.45 4.70 -0.79
C VAL A 88 -21.94 4.49 -0.87
N ARG A 89 -21.23 5.55 -1.26
CA ARG A 89 -19.77 5.55 -1.28
C ARG A 89 -19.24 5.55 0.15
N SER A 90 -18.36 4.62 0.46
CA SER A 90 -17.67 4.51 1.75
C SER A 90 -16.19 4.25 1.55
N LEU A 91 -15.38 4.56 2.56
CA LEU A 91 -13.96 4.23 2.57
C LEU A 91 -13.72 2.95 3.35
N HIS A 92 -12.94 2.05 2.78
CA HIS A 92 -12.56 0.79 3.41
C HIS A 92 -11.04 0.69 3.49
N THR A 93 -10.50 0.49 4.69
CA THR A 93 -9.06 0.35 4.89
C THR A 93 -8.64 -1.09 4.64
N ILE A 94 -7.84 -1.32 3.60
CA ILE A 94 -7.27 -2.63 3.27
C ILE A 94 -5.77 -2.65 3.50
N THR A 95 -5.23 -3.85 3.74
CA THR A 95 -3.77 -4.05 3.78
C THR A 95 -3.30 -4.52 2.41
N VAL A 96 -2.46 -3.73 1.74
CA VAL A 96 -1.97 -4.03 0.37
C VAL A 96 -0.67 -4.84 0.36
N GLY A 97 0.06 -4.82 1.47
CA GLY A 97 1.34 -5.50 1.58
C GLY A 97 1.97 -5.34 2.95
N CYS A 98 3.22 -5.75 3.05
CA CYS A 98 4.04 -5.60 4.25
C CYS A 98 5.31 -4.86 3.85
N HIS A 99 5.85 -4.02 4.75
CA HIS A 99 7.18 -3.44 4.61
C HIS A 99 8.01 -3.66 5.88
N SER A 100 9.33 -3.60 5.74
CA SER A 100 10.27 -3.62 6.86
C SER A 100 10.52 -2.20 7.36
N VAL A 101 10.40 -1.97 8.67
CA VAL A 101 10.64 -0.67 9.32
C VAL A 101 11.65 -0.83 10.43
N LEU A 102 12.67 0.02 10.45
CA LEU A 102 13.54 0.14 11.61
C LEU A 102 12.89 1.08 12.63
N PRO A 103 12.83 0.71 13.93
CA PRO A 103 12.22 1.55 14.96
C PRO A 103 12.98 2.85 15.23
N ARG A 104 14.19 3.00 14.67
CA ARG A 104 14.96 4.26 14.69
C ARG A 104 15.11 4.80 13.28
N THR A 105 14.77 6.07 13.10
CA THR A 105 15.08 6.82 11.88
C THR A 105 16.59 7.00 11.79
N GLN A 106 17.29 6.13 11.06
CA GLN A 106 18.66 6.40 10.66
C GLN A 106 18.63 7.24 9.38
N ARG A 107 19.13 8.48 9.45
CA ARG A 107 19.38 9.25 8.23
C ARG A 107 20.41 8.50 7.41
N ALA A 108 20.05 8.13 6.18
CA ALA A 108 21.01 7.60 5.24
C ALA A 108 22.16 8.59 5.10
N ARG A 109 23.41 8.12 5.27
CA ARG A 109 24.57 8.96 5.00
C ARG A 109 24.53 9.37 3.53
N PRO A 110 24.73 10.65 3.20
CA PRO A 110 24.69 11.09 1.81
C PRO A 110 25.75 10.33 0.98
N LEU A 111 25.32 9.77 -0.15
CA LEU A 111 26.15 8.98 -1.05
C LEU A 111 27.33 9.76 -1.65
N ASN A 112 27.32 11.09 -1.57
CA ASN A 112 28.39 11.97 -2.05
C ASN A 112 29.77 11.64 -1.44
N LYS A 113 29.82 11.11 -0.21
CA LYS A 113 31.09 10.74 0.44
C LYS A 113 31.65 9.41 -0.07
N PHE A 114 30.79 8.49 -0.53
CA PHE A 114 31.18 7.20 -1.09
C PHE A 114 31.64 7.29 -2.55
N TYR A 115 31.00 8.16 -3.35
CA TYR A 115 31.43 8.38 -4.74
C TYR A 115 32.83 8.98 -4.80
N ARG A 116 33.18 9.93 -3.93
CA ARG A 116 34.54 10.51 -3.93
C ARG A 116 35.64 9.51 -3.58
N SER A 117 35.37 8.52 -2.73
CA SER A 117 36.37 7.49 -2.36
C SER A 117 36.48 6.34 -3.36
N ALA A 118 35.46 6.13 -4.21
CA ALA A 118 35.45 5.04 -5.19
C ALA A 118 36.11 5.42 -6.53
N PHE A 119 36.24 6.72 -6.83
CA PHE A 119 36.81 7.23 -8.08
C PHE A 119 38.21 7.86 -7.92
N THR A 120 38.82 7.80 -6.74
CA THR A 120 40.28 7.94 -6.61
C THR A 120 40.93 6.64 -7.08
N ILE A 121 40.92 6.42 -8.38
CA ILE A 121 41.89 5.54 -9.05
C ILE A 121 43.17 6.38 -9.06
N GLU A 122 44.16 5.99 -8.25
CA GLU A 122 45.52 6.51 -8.38
C GLU A 122 46.00 6.17 -9.80
N ILE A 123 46.34 7.20 -10.59
CA ILE A 123 47.02 7.10 -11.88
C ILE A 123 48.52 6.99 -11.61
#